data_AF-A0ABC8QM53-F1
#
_entry.id   AF-A0ABC8QM53-F1
#
_cell.length_a   1.000
_cell.length_b   1.000
_cell.length_c   1.000
_cell.angle_alpha   90.00
_cell.angle_beta   90.00
_cell.angle_gamma   90.00
#
_symmetry.space_group_name_H-M   'P 1'
#
loop_
_entity.id
_entity.type
_entity.pdbx_description
1 polymer ?
#
loop_
_entity_poly.entity_id
_entity_poly.type
_entity_poly.pdbx_seq_one_letter_code
_entity_poly.pdbx_strand_id
1 'polypeptide(L)'
;MGEKLNQWFYALKAVVPNISKMDKAYLPGDAIAYITDLQTKIRILEAEREMVVRVSYPLDTHLVSGVIKAFRERQVVLQESDVSMTDNGKVIHSFSIRTQGGAAEHLKEKLVASLSK
;
A
#
# COMPACT_ATOMS: atom_id res chain seq x y z
N MET A 1 37.10 12.19 -20.05
CA MET A 1 35.65 12.52 -20.22
C MET A 1 34.89 11.44 -21.00
N GLY A 2 35.45 10.88 -22.09
CA GLY A 2 34.74 9.92 -22.95
C GLY A 2 34.43 8.53 -22.35
N GLU A 3 35.26 8.02 -21.43
CA GLU A 3 35.05 6.68 -20.84
C GLU A 3 33.82 6.61 -19.94
N LYS A 4 33.61 7.62 -19.09
CA LYS A 4 32.41 7.72 -18.24
C LYS A 4 31.13 7.79 -19.08
N LEU A 5 31.15 8.56 -20.16
CA LEU A 5 30.01 8.68 -21.08
C LEU A 5 29.67 7.34 -21.74
N ASN A 6 30.69 6.56 -22.11
CA ASN A 6 30.50 5.21 -22.64
C ASN A 6 29.93 4.25 -21.59
N GLN A 7 30.41 4.31 -20.34
CA GLN A 7 29.84 3.49 -19.25
C GLN A 7 28.35 3.80 -19.03
N TRP A 8 27.98 5.08 -19.03
CA TRP A 8 26.59 5.51 -18.84
C TRP A 8 25.71 5.05 -20.00
N PHE A 9 26.25 5.06 -21.22
CA PHE A 9 25.57 4.55 -22.40
C PHE A 9 25.26 3.06 -22.29
N TYR A 10 26.23 2.23 -21.87
CA TYR A 10 26.00 0.80 -21.67
C TYR A 10 25.03 0.50 -20.53
N ALA A 11 25.11 1.25 -19.43
CA ALA A 11 24.17 1.12 -18.32
C ALA A 11 22.73 1.41 -18.76
N LEU A 12 22.53 2.48 -19.56
CA LEU A 12 21.21 2.84 -20.08
C LEU A 12 20.69 1.79 -21.08
N LYS A 13 21.55 1.22 -21.93
CA LYS A 13 21.15 0.13 -22.84
C LYS A 13 20.64 -1.11 -22.12
N ALA A 14 21.20 -1.42 -20.95
CA ALA A 14 20.81 -2.61 -20.20
C ALA A 14 19.37 -2.54 -19.64
N VAL A 15 18.80 -1.33 -19.52
CA VAL A 15 17.50 -1.10 -18.87
C VAL A 15 16.39 -0.62 -19.82
N VAL A 16 16.74 -0.16 -21.04
CA VAL A 16 15.77 0.30 -22.05
C VAL A 16 15.54 -0.81 -23.09
N PRO A 17 14.34 -1.41 -23.16
CA PRO A 17 14.03 -2.44 -24.15
C PRO A 17 13.85 -1.85 -25.56
N ASN A 18 14.11 -2.66 -26.59
CA ASN A 18 13.83 -2.35 -28.00
C ASN A 18 14.45 -1.04 -28.54
N ILE A 19 15.76 -0.85 -28.34
CA ILE A 19 16.51 0.30 -28.89
C ILE A 19 16.45 0.25 -30.42
N SER A 20 15.81 1.25 -31.02
CA SER A 20 15.40 1.23 -32.43
C SER A 20 16.58 1.30 -33.39
N LYS A 21 17.67 1.98 -32.98
CA LYS A 21 18.95 2.06 -33.69
C LYS A 21 20.08 2.17 -32.67
N MET A 22 21.08 1.30 -32.77
CA MET A 22 22.17 1.16 -31.80
C MET A 22 23.09 2.38 -31.65
N ASP A 23 22.84 3.48 -32.36
CA ASP A 23 23.66 4.69 -32.36
C ASP A 23 23.50 5.53 -31.08
N LYS A 24 24.60 6.18 -30.70
CA LYS A 24 24.66 7.03 -29.50
C LYS A 24 23.68 8.22 -29.52
N ALA A 25 23.25 8.64 -30.70
CA ALA A 25 22.35 9.78 -30.87
C ALA A 25 20.87 9.44 -30.58
N TYR A 26 20.44 8.19 -30.81
CA TYR A 26 19.01 7.82 -30.69
C TYR A 26 18.64 7.24 -29.32
N LEU A 27 19.61 6.68 -28.57
CA LEU A 27 19.35 6.08 -27.24
C LEU A 27 18.65 7.02 -26.25
N PRO A 28 18.99 8.33 -26.16
CA PRO A 28 18.28 9.24 -25.28
C PRO A 28 16.79 9.37 -25.64
N GLY A 29 16.46 9.38 -26.93
CA GLY A 29 15.08 9.44 -27.41
C GLY A 29 14.28 8.18 -27.07
N ASP A 30 14.88 7.01 -27.31
CA ASP A 30 14.27 5.71 -26.97
C ASP A 30 14.05 5.59 -25.45
N ALA A 31 15.01 6.07 -24.63
CA ALA A 31 14.88 6.08 -23.18
C ALA A 31 13.75 7.00 -22.68
N ILE A 32 13.63 8.20 -23.24
CA ILE A 32 12.54 9.14 -22.92
C ILE A 32 11.18 8.52 -23.29
N ALA A 33 11.08 7.89 -24.47
CA ALA A 33 9.86 7.22 -24.90
C ALA A 33 9.46 6.08 -23.95
N TYR A 34 10.43 5.25 -23.53
CA TYR A 34 10.19 4.16 -22.60
C TYR A 34 9.76 4.64 -21.21
N ILE A 35 10.40 5.68 -20.66
CA ILE A 35 9.98 6.28 -19.39
C ILE A 35 8.55 6.83 -19.49
N THR A 36 8.21 7.47 -20.61
CA THR A 36 6.87 8.02 -20.85
C THR A 36 5.79 6.93 -20.92
N ASP A 37 6.11 5.80 -21.55
CA ASP A 37 5.24 4.60 -21.57
C ASP A 37 5.03 4.03 -20.17
N LEU A 38 6.11 3.85 -19.40
CA LEU A 38 6.04 3.37 -18.01
C LEU A 38 5.20 4.31 -17.12
N GLN A 39 5.42 5.62 -17.23
CA GLN A 39 4.61 6.62 -16.51
C GLN A 39 3.13 6.55 -16.89
N THR A 40 2.82 6.25 -18.16
CA THR A 40 1.44 6.08 -18.62
C THR A 40 0.82 4.80 -18.08
N LYS A 41 1.55 3.69 -18.07
CA LYS A 41 1.11 2.43 -17.46
C LYS A 41 0.86 2.57 -15.97
N ILE A 42 1.74 3.25 -15.24
CA ILE A 42 1.54 3.55 -13.81
C ILE A 42 0.23 4.33 -13.61
N ARG A 43 0.01 5.41 -14.38
CA ARG A 43 -1.24 6.20 -14.27
C ARG A 43 -2.50 5.39 -14.58
N ILE A 44 -2.45 4.51 -15.59
CA ILE A 44 -3.57 3.63 -15.92
C ILE A 44 -3.83 2.66 -14.77
N LEU A 45 -2.78 2.00 -14.26
CA LEU A 45 -2.90 1.05 -13.14
C LEU A 45 -3.39 1.72 -11.86
N GLU A 46 -2.97 2.96 -11.59
CA GLU A 46 -3.48 3.77 -10.47
C GLU A 46 -4.95 4.13 -10.66
N ALA A 47 -5.36 4.54 -11.87
CA ALA A 47 -6.74 4.86 -12.19
C ALA A 47 -7.67 3.63 -12.14
N GLU A 48 -7.22 2.47 -12.63
CA GLU A 48 -7.95 1.21 -12.53
C GLU A 48 -8.09 0.71 -11.09
N ARG A 49 -7.21 1.16 -10.18
CA ARG A 49 -7.23 0.77 -8.77
C ARG A 49 -8.33 1.46 -7.95
N GLU A 50 -9.01 2.48 -8.47
CA GLU A 50 -9.85 3.36 -7.65
C GLU A 50 -11.31 3.41 -8.09
N MET A 51 -12.03 2.30 -7.90
CA MET A 51 -13.45 2.40 -7.54
C MET A 51 -13.59 2.24 -6.03
N VAL A 52 -13.43 3.34 -5.30
CA VAL A 52 -13.60 3.35 -3.84
C VAL A 52 -15.07 3.58 -3.49
N VAL A 53 -15.78 2.50 -3.15
CA VAL A 53 -17.12 2.60 -2.56
C VAL A 53 -16.98 2.80 -1.05
N ARG A 54 -17.44 3.94 -0.55
CA ARG A 54 -17.45 4.23 0.90
C ARG A 54 -18.83 3.96 1.47
N VAL A 55 -18.88 3.19 2.55
CA VAL A 55 -20.10 2.94 3.31
C VAL A 55 -19.94 3.58 4.69
N SER A 56 -20.92 4.39 5.09
CA SER A 56 -20.97 4.97 6.45
C SER A 56 -22.09 4.33 7.25
N TYR A 57 -21.81 3.99 8.51
CA TYR A 57 -22.78 3.43 9.45
C TYR A 57 -22.57 4.06 10.84
N PRO A 58 -23.64 4.38 11.60
CA PRO A 58 -23.50 4.92 12.94
C PRO A 58 -22.66 4.00 13.84
N LEU A 59 -21.61 4.54 14.44
CA LEU A 59 -20.65 3.74 15.20
C LEU A 59 -21.32 3.05 16.40
N ASP A 60 -22.30 3.69 17.05
CA ASP A 60 -22.98 3.18 18.23
C ASP A 60 -23.81 1.91 17.98
N THR A 61 -24.23 1.67 16.73
CA THR A 61 -24.99 0.48 16.32
C THR A 61 -24.15 -0.52 15.50
N HIS A 62 -22.88 -0.20 15.26
CA HIS A 62 -21.99 -1.05 14.49
C HIS A 62 -21.47 -2.24 15.32
N LEU A 63 -21.29 -3.41 14.70
CA LEU A 63 -20.86 -4.63 15.39
C LEU A 63 -19.51 -4.47 16.13
N VAL A 64 -18.54 -3.82 15.51
CA VAL A 64 -17.21 -3.56 16.14
C VAL A 64 -17.15 -2.28 16.99
N SER A 65 -18.30 -1.69 17.34
CA SER A 65 -18.37 -0.44 18.10
C SER A 65 -17.64 -0.50 19.44
N GLY A 66 -17.78 -1.61 20.17
CA GLY A 66 -17.09 -1.84 21.45
C GLY A 66 -15.57 -1.86 21.30
N VAL A 67 -15.06 -2.47 20.22
CA VAL A 67 -13.62 -2.50 19.89
C VAL A 67 -13.09 -1.08 19.67
N ILE A 68 -13.77 -0.31 18.82
CA ILE A 68 -13.36 1.05 18.47
C ILE A 68 -13.45 1.99 19.68
N LYS A 69 -14.49 1.86 20.52
CA LYS A 69 -14.61 2.60 21.77
C LYS A 69 -13.46 2.27 22.73
N ALA A 70 -13.14 0.99 22.92
CA ALA A 70 -12.03 0.56 23.76
C ALA A 70 -10.67 1.11 23.26
N PHE A 71 -10.46 1.19 21.94
CA PHE A 71 -9.28 1.85 21.38
C PHE A 71 -9.21 3.34 21.74
N ARG A 72 -10.34 4.06 21.61
CA ARG A 72 -10.41 5.50 21.94
C ARG A 72 -10.15 5.76 23.42
N GLU A 73 -10.81 5.01 24.31
CA GLU A 73 -10.67 5.14 25.76
C GLU A 73 -9.22 4.94 26.23
N ARG A 74 -8.51 4.02 25.57
CA ARG A 74 -7.14 3.65 25.92
C ARG A 74 -6.07 4.35 25.09
N GLN A 75 -6.46 5.34 24.28
CA GLN A 75 -5.56 6.09 23.40
C GLN A 75 -4.68 5.18 22.52
N VAL A 76 -5.25 4.07 22.04
CA VAL A 76 -4.54 3.12 21.17
C VAL A 76 -4.35 3.74 19.80
N VAL A 77 -3.11 3.76 19.33
CA VAL A 77 -2.78 4.21 17.98
C VAL A 77 -3.00 3.06 17.00
N LEU A 78 -4.05 3.21 16.18
CA LEU A 78 -4.32 2.34 15.06
C LEU A 78 -3.37 2.70 13.90
N GLN A 79 -2.63 1.71 13.39
CA GLN A 79 -1.81 1.90 12.19
C GLN A 79 -2.62 1.63 10.92
N GLU A 80 -3.36 0.52 10.91
CA GLU A 80 -4.11 0.06 9.74
C GLU A 80 -5.38 -0.66 10.20
N SER A 81 -6.44 -0.54 9.40
CA SER A 81 -7.65 -1.34 9.54
C SER A 81 -8.15 -1.80 8.18
N ASP A 82 -8.58 -3.04 8.11
CA ASP A 82 -9.13 -3.66 6.91
C ASP A 82 -10.42 -4.42 7.22
N VAL A 83 -11.28 -4.56 6.21
CA VAL A 83 -12.48 -5.39 6.26
C VAL A 83 -12.43 -6.39 5.11
N SER A 84 -12.35 -7.66 5.46
CA SER A 84 -12.32 -8.77 4.51
C SER A 84 -13.50 -9.73 4.74
N MET A 85 -13.71 -10.63 3.79
CA MET A 85 -14.72 -11.69 3.89
C MET A 85 -14.07 -13.06 3.70
N THR A 86 -14.52 -14.02 4.49
CA THR A 86 -14.19 -15.44 4.29
C THR A 86 -15.02 -16.04 3.16
N ASP A 87 -14.57 -17.19 2.66
CA ASP A 87 -15.31 -18.05 1.70
C ASP A 87 -16.70 -18.47 2.20
N ASN A 88 -16.87 -18.64 3.51
CA ASN A 88 -18.16 -18.94 4.15
C ASN A 88 -19.02 -17.69 4.47
N GLY A 89 -18.65 -16.51 3.97
CA GLY A 89 -19.46 -15.29 4.06
C GLY A 89 -19.40 -14.57 5.40
N LYS A 90 -18.43 -14.86 6.28
CA LYS A 90 -18.19 -14.10 7.51
C LYS A 90 -17.37 -12.86 7.20
N VAL A 91 -17.74 -11.74 7.80
CA VAL A 91 -16.97 -10.48 7.73
C VAL A 91 -15.92 -10.49 8.84
N ILE A 92 -14.67 -10.22 8.47
CA ILE A 92 -13.54 -10.08 9.39
C ILE A 92 -13.08 -8.64 9.39
N HIS A 93 -13.10 -8.01 10.57
CA HIS A 93 -12.46 -6.72 10.79
C HIS A 93 -11.07 -6.95 11.40
N SER A 94 -10.04 -6.48 10.69
CA SER A 94 -8.64 -6.59 11.11
C SER A 94 -8.14 -5.23 11.56
N PHE A 95 -7.47 -5.16 12.72
CA PHE A 95 -6.90 -3.93 13.26
C PHE A 95 -5.43 -4.16 13.65
N SER A 96 -4.53 -3.43 13.01
CA SER A 96 -3.11 -3.41 13.34
C SER A 96 -2.82 -2.24 14.27
N ILE A 97 -2.43 -2.52 15.50
CA ILE A 97 -2.21 -1.53 16.55
C ILE A 97 -0.75 -1.48 16.96
N ARG A 98 -0.24 -0.30 17.32
CA ARG A 98 1.10 -0.16 17.90
C ARG A 98 1.02 -0.17 19.43
N THR A 99 1.84 -0.99 20.07
CA THR A 99 2.03 -0.98 21.53
C THR A 99 3.45 -0.57 21.89
N GLN A 100 3.63 0.28 22.89
CA GLN A 100 4.97 0.60 23.42
C GLN A 100 5.45 -0.56 24.33
N GLY A 101 6.58 -1.19 23.98
CA GLY A 101 7.40 -2.09 24.80
C GLY A 101 6.70 -3.16 25.66
N GLY A 102 6.76 -4.44 25.28
CA GLY A 102 6.36 -5.59 26.11
C GLY A 102 4.87 -5.70 26.50
N ALA A 103 4.10 -4.62 26.36
CA ALA A 103 2.71 -4.50 26.76
C ALA A 103 1.69 -5.09 25.76
N ALA A 104 2.16 -5.71 24.66
CA ALA A 104 1.31 -6.20 23.58
C ALA A 104 0.33 -7.28 24.03
N GLU A 105 0.83 -8.30 24.75
CA GLU A 105 0.00 -9.41 25.24
C GLU A 105 -0.99 -8.95 26.31
N HIS A 106 -0.56 -8.08 27.23
CA HIS A 106 -1.46 -7.53 28.27
C HIS A 106 -2.58 -6.67 27.67
N LEU A 107 -2.27 -5.90 26.62
CA LEU A 107 -3.25 -5.08 25.94
C LEU A 107 -4.23 -5.96 25.15
N LYS A 108 -3.75 -7.03 24.52
CA LYS A 108 -4.58 -8.03 23.84
C LYS A 108 -5.53 -8.73 24.81
N GLU A 109 -5.04 -9.27 25.92
CA GLU A 109 -5.88 -9.92 26.95
C GLU A 109 -6.94 -8.96 27.51
N LYS A 110 -6.56 -7.71 27.80
CA LYS A 110 -7.49 -6.70 28.32
C LYS A 110 -8.51 -6.22 27.29
N LEU A 111 -8.18 -6.22 26.01
CA LEU A 111 -9.13 -5.91 24.94
C LEU A 111 -10.12 -7.06 24.78
N VAL A 112 -9.64 -8.30 24.72
CA VAL A 112 -10.49 -9.50 24.68
C VAL A 112 -11.45 -9.52 25.88
N ALA A 113 -10.96 -9.27 27.10
CA ALA A 113 -11.81 -9.22 28.29
C ALA A 113 -12.87 -8.11 28.27
N SER A 114 -12.64 -7.02 27.53
CA SER A 114 -13.61 -5.91 27.40
C SER A 114 -14.68 -6.18 26.34
N LEU A 115 -14.43 -7.14 25.44
CA LEU A 115 -15.32 -7.51 24.34
C LEU A 115 -16.21 -8.71 24.66
N SER A 116 -15.89 -9.47 25.72
CA SER A 116 -16.67 -10.62 26.20
C SER A 116 -17.78 -10.25 27.20
N LYS A 117 -18.20 -8.98 27.28
CA LYS A 117 -19.26 -8.51 28.19
C LYS A 117 -20.57 -8.23 27.45
#